data_AF-A0A0G1G2G1-F1
#
_entry.id   AF-A0A0G1G2G1-F1
#
_cell.length_a   1.000
_cell.length_b   1.000
_cell.length_c   1.000
_cell.angle_alpha   90.00
_cell.angle_beta   90.00
_cell.angle_gamma   90.00
#
_symmetry.space_group_name_H-M   'P 1'
#
loop_
_entity.id
_entity.type
_entity.pdbx_description
1 polymer ?
#
loop_
_entity_poly.entity_id
_entity_poly.type
_entity_poly.pdbx_seq_one_letter_code
_entity_poly.pdbx_strand_id
1 'polypeptide(L)'
;MEVWIFGNPDLPQDSLPVRLRPQLASEFPEVNFILQDPLEDWPDKDKLIIIDTVVGLNKVQVFTSLADFANTPLVTMHDFDLKNELAFRAKLGKLPPFVIIGVPENINETEAINQIKPILLQYLT
;
A
#
# COMPACT_ATOMS: atom_id res chain seq x y z
N MET A 1 14.78 -4.69 4.22
CA MET A 1 13.90 -4.31 3.09
C MET A 1 12.82 -3.39 3.61
N GLU A 2 12.33 -2.46 2.79
CA GLU A 2 11.37 -1.45 3.25
C GLU A 2 10.00 -1.68 2.61
N VAL A 3 8.98 -1.62 3.45
CA VAL A 3 7.56 -1.63 3.04
C VAL A 3 6.97 -0.32 3.50
N TRP A 4 6.36 0.41 2.58
CA TRP A 4 5.72 1.68 2.87
C TRP A 4 4.27 1.45 3.23
N ILE A 5 3.84 2.09 4.29
CA ILE A 5 2.47 2.11 4.75
C ILE A 5 1.95 3.50 4.47
N PHE A 6 0.92 3.57 3.63
CA PHE A 6 0.11 4.75 3.45
C PHE A 6 -1.18 4.58 4.26
N GLY A 7 -1.68 5.70 4.76
CA GLY A 7 -2.89 5.74 5.54
C GLY A 7 -2.86 6.87 6.57
N ASN A 8 -4.00 7.48 6.79
CA ASN A 8 -4.16 8.59 7.71
C ASN A 8 -4.62 8.09 9.11
N PRO A 9 -3.79 8.21 10.16
CA PRO A 9 -4.17 7.79 11.51
C PRO A 9 -5.37 8.57 12.09
N ASP A 10 -5.64 9.78 11.59
CA ASP A 10 -6.73 10.63 12.06
C ASP A 10 -8.07 10.31 11.38
N LEU A 11 -8.06 9.50 10.31
CA LEU A 11 -9.26 9.06 9.60
C LEU A 11 -9.55 7.58 9.92
N PRO A 12 -10.65 7.25 10.61
CA PRO A 12 -10.96 5.87 11.00
C PRO A 12 -10.98 4.88 9.83
N GLN A 13 -11.51 5.30 8.68
CA GLN A 13 -11.56 4.51 7.45
C GLN A 13 -10.19 4.29 6.79
N ASP A 14 -9.18 5.12 7.06
CA ASP A 14 -7.87 5.06 6.39
C ASP A 14 -6.71 4.73 7.36
N SER A 15 -7.00 4.68 8.65
CA SER A 15 -6.02 4.33 9.69
C SER A 15 -5.74 2.83 9.76
N LEU A 16 -6.42 1.98 8.99
CA LEU A 16 -6.30 0.53 9.11
C LEU A 16 -4.85 0.04 8.84
N PRO A 17 -4.18 0.34 7.71
CA PRO A 17 -2.78 -0.04 7.50
C PRO A 17 -1.84 0.43 8.61
N VAL A 18 -2.07 1.63 9.16
CA VAL A 18 -1.31 2.18 10.28
C VAL A 18 -1.48 1.34 11.55
N ARG A 19 -2.71 0.89 11.83
CA ARG A 19 -3.02 -0.02 12.96
C ARG A 19 -2.44 -1.42 12.77
N LEU A 20 -2.33 -1.91 11.54
CA LEU A 20 -1.73 -3.21 11.25
C LEU A 20 -0.21 -3.22 11.42
N ARG A 21 0.45 -2.06 11.30
CA ARG A 21 1.92 -1.92 11.35
C ARG A 21 2.59 -2.65 12.53
N PRO A 22 2.17 -2.51 13.80
CA PRO A 22 2.85 -3.16 14.92
C PRO A 22 2.82 -4.68 14.82
N GLN A 23 1.69 -5.24 14.38
CA GLN A 23 1.54 -6.68 14.22
C GLN A 23 2.35 -7.19 13.02
N LEU A 24 2.32 -6.49 11.89
CA LEU A 24 3.16 -6.81 10.73
C LEU A 24 4.66 -6.76 11.07
N ALA A 25 5.11 -5.76 11.83
CA ALA A 25 6.50 -5.64 12.28
C ALA A 25 6.91 -6.76 13.25
N SER A 26 5.97 -7.24 14.09
CA SER A 26 6.20 -8.39 14.97
C SER A 26 6.36 -9.70 14.19
N GLU A 27 5.68 -9.83 13.05
CA GLU A 27 5.72 -11.04 12.23
C GLU A 27 6.85 -11.05 11.19
N PHE A 28 7.30 -9.87 10.76
CA PHE A 28 8.39 -9.69 9.81
C PHE A 28 9.48 -8.77 10.39
N PRO A 29 10.25 -9.24 11.39
CA PRO A 29 11.24 -8.41 12.09
C PRO A 29 12.40 -7.95 11.19
N GLU A 30 12.67 -8.63 10.07
CA GLU A 30 13.65 -8.20 9.07
C GLU A 30 13.13 -7.13 8.08
N VAL A 31 11.84 -6.79 8.14
CA VAL A 31 11.21 -5.80 7.27
C VAL A 31 10.99 -4.50 8.04
N ASN A 32 11.44 -3.39 7.44
CA ASN A 32 11.22 -2.06 7.98
C ASN A 32 9.91 -1.50 7.41
N PHE A 33 8.88 -1.41 8.25
CA PHE A 33 7.59 -0.82 7.89
C PHE A 33 7.58 0.69 8.19
N ILE A 34 7.59 1.50 7.16
CA ILE A 34 7.69 2.97 7.26
C ILE A 34 6.32 3.57 6.95
N LEU A 35 5.81 4.41 7.85
CA LEU A 35 4.65 5.25 7.54
C LEU A 35 5.16 6.41 6.68
N GLN A 36 4.63 6.53 5.47
CA GLN A 36 5.05 7.54 4.49
C GLN A 36 3.82 8.33 4.02
N ASP A 37 4.02 9.52 3.46
CA ASP A 37 2.98 10.27 2.74
C ASP A 37 3.24 10.19 1.23
N PRO A 38 2.21 9.95 0.39
CA PRO A 38 2.40 9.84 -1.07
C PRO A 38 2.95 11.12 -1.70
N LEU A 39 2.74 12.30 -1.08
CA LEU A 39 3.18 13.61 -1.59
C LEU A 39 4.61 14.00 -1.17
N GLU A 40 5.23 13.24 -0.26
CA GLU A 40 6.63 13.48 0.10
C GLU A 40 7.60 13.03 -1.00
N ASP A 41 8.85 13.48 -0.93
CA ASP A 41 9.89 13.06 -1.87
C ASP A 41 10.23 11.58 -1.69
N TRP A 42 10.04 10.78 -2.75
CA TRP A 42 10.40 9.37 -2.72
C TRP A 42 11.87 9.20 -3.07
N PRO A 43 12.67 8.53 -2.21
CA PRO A 43 14.03 8.16 -2.57
C PRO A 43 14.04 7.24 -3.80
N ASP A 44 15.11 7.31 -4.59
CA ASP A 44 15.34 6.39 -5.69
C ASP A 44 15.46 4.96 -5.13
N LYS A 45 14.53 4.08 -5.54
CA LYS A 45 14.43 2.70 -5.08
C LYS A 45 14.33 1.76 -6.26
N ASP A 46 14.94 0.57 -6.16
CA ASP A 46 14.85 -0.46 -7.20
C ASP A 46 13.46 -1.10 -7.28
N LYS A 47 12.74 -1.17 -6.16
CA LYS A 47 11.38 -1.71 -6.05
C LYS A 47 10.62 -1.02 -4.93
N LEU A 48 9.34 -0.75 -5.16
CA LEU A 48 8.42 -0.21 -4.16
C LEU A 48 7.44 -1.29 -3.71
N ILE A 49 7.29 -1.46 -2.41
CA ILE A 49 6.25 -2.30 -1.81
C ILE A 49 5.45 -1.40 -0.88
N ILE A 50 4.16 -1.28 -1.15
CA ILE A 50 3.26 -0.33 -0.53
C ILE A 50 2.06 -1.09 0.03
N ILE A 51 1.60 -0.71 1.21
CA ILE A 51 0.33 -1.13 1.80
C ILE A 51 -0.50 0.13 1.99
N ASP A 52 -1.70 0.16 1.42
CA ASP A 52 -2.57 1.33 1.47
C ASP A 52 -4.03 0.90 1.68
N THR A 53 -4.85 1.78 2.23
CA THR A 53 -6.29 1.53 2.29
C THR A 53 -6.91 1.85 0.94
N VAL A 54 -7.69 0.94 0.38
CA VAL A 54 -8.43 1.19 -0.86
C VAL A 54 -9.92 1.03 -0.59
N VAL A 55 -10.66 2.12 -0.74
CA VAL A 55 -12.09 2.12 -0.46
C VAL A 55 -12.90 1.44 -1.54
N GLY A 56 -13.90 0.67 -1.11
CA GLY A 56 -14.79 -0.08 -2.01
C GLY A 56 -14.25 -1.46 -2.42
N LEU A 57 -13.11 -1.87 -1.87
CA LEU A 57 -12.68 -3.26 -1.92
C LEU A 57 -13.49 -4.12 -0.93
N ASN A 58 -13.71 -5.38 -1.30
CA ASN A 58 -14.30 -6.38 -0.38
C ASN A 58 -13.24 -7.30 0.25
N LYS A 59 -12.03 -7.34 -0.32
CA LYS A 59 -10.92 -8.19 0.10
C LYS A 59 -9.59 -7.54 -0.29
N VAL A 60 -8.49 -7.99 0.31
CA VAL A 60 -7.15 -7.49 -0.05
C VAL A 60 -6.88 -7.77 -1.52
N GLN A 61 -6.38 -6.76 -2.23
CA GLN A 61 -6.07 -6.86 -3.65
C GLN A 61 -4.67 -6.34 -3.92
N VAL A 62 -3.97 -6.95 -4.89
CA VAL A 62 -2.62 -6.57 -5.29
C VAL A 62 -2.67 -5.84 -6.61
N PHE A 63 -1.95 -4.72 -6.68
CA PHE A 63 -1.77 -3.91 -7.88
C PHE A 63 -0.28 -3.84 -8.20
N THR A 64 0.09 -4.15 -9.43
CA THR A 64 1.48 -4.17 -9.90
C THR A 64 1.68 -3.28 -11.14
N SER A 65 0.60 -2.74 -11.68
CA SER A 65 0.62 -1.85 -12.84
C SER A 65 -0.39 -0.72 -12.72
N LEU A 66 -0.13 0.40 -13.40
CA LEU A 66 -1.09 1.51 -13.49
C LEU A 66 -2.41 1.10 -14.17
N ALA A 67 -2.39 0.06 -15.02
CA ALA A 67 -3.59 -0.46 -15.68
C ALA A 67 -4.50 -1.22 -14.71
N ASP A 68 -3.95 -1.78 -13.63
CA ASP A 68 -4.73 -2.50 -12.62
C ASP A 68 -5.73 -1.56 -11.91
N PHE A 69 -5.41 -0.25 -11.86
CA PHE A 69 -6.28 0.80 -11.33
C PHE A 69 -7.42 1.21 -12.26
N ALA A 70 -7.43 0.79 -13.53
CA ALA A 70 -8.48 1.16 -14.48
C ALA A 70 -9.81 0.44 -14.22
N ASN A 71 -9.76 -0.72 -13.54
CA ASN A 71 -10.91 -1.59 -13.33
C ASN A 71 -11.45 -1.59 -11.89
N THR A 72 -10.90 -0.75 -11.00
CA THR A 72 -11.31 -0.69 -9.58
C THR A 72 -12.14 0.57 -9.33
N PRO A 73 -13.28 0.48 -8.60
CA PRO A 73 -14.03 1.65 -8.18
C PRO A 73 -13.19 2.46 -7.17
N LEU A 74 -12.51 3.50 -7.64
CA LEU A 74 -11.68 4.39 -6.83
C LEU A 74 -12.55 5.32 -5.98
N VAL A 75 -12.55 5.20 -4.64
CA VAL A 75 -13.28 6.12 -3.77
C VAL A 75 -12.51 6.51 -2.50
N THR A 76 -11.31 7.08 -2.60
CA THR A 76 -10.87 8.11 -1.63
C THR A 76 -10.05 9.22 -2.28
N MET A 77 -10.02 10.39 -1.62
CA MET A 77 -9.17 11.51 -2.02
C MET A 77 -7.66 11.21 -1.91
N HIS A 78 -7.24 10.25 -1.07
CA HIS A 78 -5.83 9.86 -0.93
C HIS A 78 -5.37 8.84 -1.99
N ASP A 79 -6.25 7.93 -2.42
CA ASP A 79 -6.01 7.03 -3.56
C ASP A 79 -5.75 7.79 -4.88
N PHE A 80 -6.30 9.01 -4.99
CA PHE A 80 -6.05 9.91 -6.11
C PHE A 80 -4.60 10.41 -6.09
N ASP A 81 -4.06 10.74 -4.92
CA ASP A 81 -2.71 11.27 -4.79
C ASP A 81 -1.65 10.20 -5.09
N LEU A 82 -1.78 8.99 -4.54
CA LEU A 82 -0.84 7.90 -4.85
C LEU A 82 -0.88 7.51 -6.33
N LYS A 83 -2.07 7.36 -6.91
CA LYS A 83 -2.22 7.06 -8.34
C LYS A 83 -1.63 8.15 -9.23
N ASN A 84 -1.88 9.42 -8.90
CA ASN A 84 -1.35 10.54 -9.66
C ASN A 84 0.17 10.64 -9.55
N GLU A 85 0.72 10.40 -8.35
CA GLU A 85 2.16 10.41 -8.13
C GLU A 85 2.86 9.27 -8.91
N LEU A 86 2.30 8.06 -8.89
CA LEU A 86 2.79 6.95 -9.70
C LEU A 86 2.73 7.29 -11.20
N ALA A 87 1.62 7.86 -11.68
CA ALA A 87 1.46 8.26 -13.08
C ALA A 87 2.43 9.39 -13.46
N PHE A 88 2.68 10.34 -12.56
CA PHE A 88 3.64 11.42 -12.74
C PHE A 88 5.06 10.88 -12.84
N ARG A 89 5.48 10.00 -11.92
CA ARG A 89 6.79 9.33 -11.95
C ARG A 89 6.96 8.46 -13.20
N ALA A 90 5.90 7.79 -13.66
CA ALA A 90 5.93 7.03 -14.90
C ALA A 90 6.23 7.94 -16.10
N LYS A 91 5.58 9.12 -16.16
CA LYS A 91 5.84 10.12 -17.22
C LYS A 91 7.25 10.69 -17.15
N LEU A 92 7.85 10.79 -15.97
CA LEU A 92 9.24 11.21 -15.78
C LEU A 92 10.27 10.11 -16.09
N GLY A 93 9.82 8.87 -16.35
CA GLY A 93 10.72 7.72 -16.52
C GLY A 93 11.43 7.28 -15.24
N LYS A 94 10.89 7.67 -14.07
CA LYS A 94 11.47 7.44 -12.74
C LYS A 94 10.61 6.53 -11.86
N LEU A 95 9.63 5.83 -12.43
CA LEU A 95 8.80 4.89 -11.69
C LEU A 95 9.49 3.52 -11.66
N PRO A 96 10.00 3.07 -10.49
CA PRO A 96 10.48 1.70 -10.39
C PRO A 96 9.31 0.71 -10.39
N PRO A 97 9.59 -0.59 -10.61
CA PRO A 97 8.62 -1.65 -10.36
C PRO A 97 8.00 -1.51 -8.97
N PHE A 98 6.68 -1.60 -8.89
CA PHE A 98 5.96 -1.42 -7.64
C PHE A 98 4.96 -2.55 -7.39
N VAL A 99 4.63 -2.75 -6.14
CA VAL A 99 3.57 -3.63 -5.66
C VAL A 99 2.79 -2.86 -4.61
N ILE A 100 1.49 -2.68 -4.82
CA ILE A 100 0.58 -2.06 -3.87
C ILE A 100 -0.38 -3.14 -3.38
N ILE A 101 -0.46 -3.29 -2.07
CA ILE A 101 -1.36 -4.18 -1.37
C ILE A 101 -2.50 -3.31 -0.82
N GLY A 102 -3.60 -3.27 -1.56
CA GLY A 102 -4.79 -2.51 -1.19
C GLY A 102 -5.59 -3.26 -0.13
N VAL A 103 -5.78 -2.64 1.02
CA VAL A 103 -6.54 -3.17 2.15
C VAL A 103 -7.92 -2.51 2.19
N PRO A 104 -9.03 -3.27 2.21
CA PRO A 104 -10.38 -2.69 2.35
C PRO A 104 -10.53 -1.88 3.63
N GLU A 105 -11.34 -0.81 3.65
CA GLU A 105 -11.52 -0.04 4.90
C GLU A 105 -12.31 -0.81 5.99
N ASN A 106 -13.16 -1.75 5.58
CA ASN A 106 -14.10 -2.45 6.46
C ASN A 106 -13.67 -3.88 6.84
N ILE A 107 -12.48 -4.33 6.42
CA ILE A 107 -12.00 -5.68 6.75
C ILE A 107 -11.55 -5.77 8.21
N ASN A 108 -11.72 -6.94 8.84
CA ASN A 108 -11.19 -7.18 10.17
C ASN A 108 -9.65 -7.23 10.16
N GLU A 109 -8.99 -6.70 11.19
CA GLU A 109 -7.51 -6.66 11.28
C GLU A 109 -6.86 -8.04 11.20
N THR A 110 -7.42 -9.04 11.88
CA THR A 110 -6.91 -10.43 11.83
C THR A 110 -7.04 -11.01 10.43
N GLU A 111 -8.16 -10.71 9.75
CA GLU A 111 -8.40 -11.17 8.38
C GLU A 111 -7.46 -10.48 7.39
N ALA A 112 -7.28 -9.16 7.51
CA ALA A 112 -6.35 -8.40 6.70
C ALA A 112 -4.94 -8.97 6.82
N ILE A 113 -4.46 -9.22 8.03
CA ILE A 113 -3.12 -9.76 8.29
C ILE A 113 -2.96 -11.16 7.69
N ASN A 114 -3.96 -12.03 7.83
CA ASN A 114 -3.93 -13.36 7.23
C ASN A 114 -3.88 -13.32 5.69
N GLN A 115 -4.49 -12.30 5.06
CA GLN A 115 -4.42 -12.11 3.61
C GLN A 115 -3.09 -11.45 3.17
N ILE A 116 -2.57 -10.48 3.95
CA ILE A 116 -1.36 -9.72 3.64
C ILE A 116 -0.09 -10.58 3.76
N LYS A 117 0.02 -11.45 4.78
CA LYS A 117 1.21 -12.30 5.01
C LYS A 117 1.69 -13.08 3.79
N PRO A 118 0.87 -13.92 3.14
CA PRO A 118 1.33 -14.70 2.00
C PRO A 118 1.73 -13.81 0.81
N ILE A 119 1.04 -12.68 0.64
CA ILE A 119 1.36 -11.69 -0.39
C ILE A 119 2.73 -11.05 -0.12
N LEU A 120 2.97 -10.58 1.10
CA LEU A 120 4.26 -10.02 1.48
C LEU A 120 5.39 -11.03 1.27
N LEU A 121 5.26 -12.26 1.77
CA LEU A 121 6.27 -13.31 1.58
C LEU A 121 6.62 -13.51 0.10
N GLN A 122 5.63 -13.53 -0.80
CA GLN A 122 5.85 -13.65 -2.23
C GLN A 122 6.70 -12.52 -2.83
N TYR A 123 6.57 -11.28 -2.33
CA TYR A 123 7.26 -10.11 -2.87
C TYR A 123 8.53 -9.71 -2.13
N LEU A 124 8.75 -10.28 -0.95
CA LEU A 124 9.96 -10.12 -0.15
C LEU A 124 11.05 -11.18 -0.49
N THR A 125 10.67 -12.29 -1.13
CA THR A 125 11.62 -13.34 -1.57
C THR A 125 12.22 -13.00 -2.93
#